data_AF-A0A934YAK3-F1
#
_entry.id   AF-A0A934YAK3-F1
#
_cell.length_a   1.000
_cell.length_b   1.000
_cell.length_c   1.000
_cell.angle_alpha   90.00
_cell.angle_beta   90.00
_cell.angle_gamma   90.00
#
_symmetry.space_group_name_H-M   'P 1'
#
loop_
_entity.id
_entity.type
_entity.pdbx_description
1 polymer ?
#
loop_
_entity_poly.entity_id
_entity_poly.type
_entity_poly.pdbx_seq_one_letter_code
_entity_poly.pdbx_strand_id
1 'polypeptide(L)' 'MNWKVITTEEQYQIAIKRTLLIFDSELRTDLGDELALLLLIVKDYEAKNISLPSLDPLEVIKFRMEENGI' A
#
# COMPACT_ATOMS: atom_id res chain seq x y z
N MET A 1 18.13 -7.12 -6.84
CA MET A 1 17.95 -6.74 -5.41
C MET A 1 17.40 -7.96 -4.68
N ASN A 2 17.79 -8.24 -3.43
CA ASN A 2 17.23 -9.39 -2.69
C ASN A 2 16.35 -8.88 -1.54
N TRP A 3 15.05 -8.79 -1.79
CA TRP A 3 14.07 -8.28 -0.83
C TRP A 3 13.73 -9.35 0.21
N LYS A 4 13.50 -8.91 1.45
CA LYS A 4 13.12 -9.76 2.59
C LYS A 4 11.85 -9.23 3.22
N VAL A 5 11.26 -10.05 4.09
CA VAL A 5 10.10 -9.66 4.91
C VAL A 5 10.42 -8.37 5.67
N ILE A 6 9.49 -7.41 5.60
CA ILE A 6 9.59 -6.13 6.28
C ILE A 6 9.22 -6.31 7.74
N THR A 7 10.06 -5.80 8.64
CA THR A 7 9.86 -5.89 10.10
C THR A 7 9.95 -4.54 10.81
N THR A 8 10.44 -3.50 10.12
CA THR A 8 10.56 -2.15 10.69
C THR A 8 9.93 -1.11 9.77
N GLU A 9 9.57 0.03 10.35
CA GLU A 9 8.99 1.15 9.62
C GLU A 9 9.97 1.71 8.58
N GLU A 10 11.28 1.73 8.85
CA GLU A 10 12.26 2.21 7.87
C GLU A 10 12.31 1.32 6.63
N GLN A 11 12.25 0.00 6.82
CA GLN A 11 12.20 -0.97 5.72
C GLN A 11 10.92 -0.81 4.90
N TYR A 12 9.80 -0.55 5.59
CA TYR A 12 8.51 -0.25 4.96
C TYR A 12 8.61 1.01 4.09
N GLN A 13 9.12 2.11 4.62
CA GLN A 13 9.28 3.37 3.88
C GLN A 13 10.21 3.22 2.66
N ILE A 14 11.28 2.43 2.77
CA ILE A 14 12.17 2.13 1.64
C ILE A 14 11.44 1.31 0.57
N ALA A 15 10.69 0.29 0.97
CA ALA A 15 9.91 -0.54 0.06
C ALA A 15 8.83 0.27 -0.66
N ILE A 16 8.12 1.16 0.02
CA ILE A 16 7.15 2.08 -0.58
C ILE A 16 7.81 3.00 -1.61
N LYS A 17 8.93 3.64 -1.26
CA LYS A 17 9.67 4.51 -2.19
C LYS A 17 10.12 3.76 -3.45
N ARG A 18 10.60 2.52 -3.29
CA ARG A 18 10.98 1.69 -4.44
C ARG A 18 9.77 1.32 -5.29
N THR A 19 8.68 0.92 -4.66
CA THR A 19 7.42 0.57 -5.33
C THR A 19 6.94 1.71 -6.21
N LEU A 20 6.92 2.94 -5.67
CA LEU A 20 6.54 4.14 -6.42
C LEU A 20 7.48 4.43 -7.61
N LEU A 21 8.78 4.18 -7.45
CA LEU A 21 9.76 4.40 -8.51
C LEU A 21 9.57 3.45 -9.71
N ILE A 22 9.10 2.23 -9.47
CA ILE A 22 8.93 1.19 -10.50
C ILE A 22 7.47 0.87 -10.78
N PHE A 23 6.54 1.75 -10.37
CA PHE A 23 5.11 1.50 -10.42
C PHE A 23 4.58 1.27 -11.84
N ASP A 24 5.15 1.98 -12.82
CA ASP A 24 4.80 1.87 -14.25
C ASP A 24 5.56 0.74 -14.97
N SER A 25 6.19 -0.19 -14.24
CA SER A 25 6.92 -1.29 -14.86
C SER A 25 6.00 -2.28 -15.58
N GLU A 26 6.44 -2.76 -16.74
CA GLU A 26 5.70 -3.74 -17.52
C GLU A 26 5.71 -5.12 -16.84
N LEU A 27 4.59 -5.83 -16.95
CA LEU A 27 4.46 -7.20 -16.45
C LEU A 27 5.45 -8.14 -17.14
N ARG A 28 5.94 -9.14 -16.40
CA ARG A 28 6.90 -10.15 -16.88
C ARG A 28 8.27 -9.57 -17.31
N THR A 29 8.64 -8.45 -16.71
CA THR A 29 10.01 -7.91 -16.74
C THR A 29 10.64 -8.05 -15.35
N ASP A 30 11.96 -8.00 -15.24
CA ASP A 30 12.65 -8.05 -13.94
C ASP A 30 12.14 -6.99 -12.96
N LEU A 31 11.76 -5.81 -13.47
CA LEU A 31 11.17 -4.72 -12.68
C LEU A 31 9.72 -5.02 -12.28
N GLY A 32 8.94 -5.62 -13.18
CA GLY A 32 7.57 -6.06 -12.87
C GLY A 32 7.53 -7.17 -11.82
N ASP A 33 8.47 -8.11 -11.89
CA ASP A 33 8.63 -9.17 -10.88
C ASP A 33 9.10 -8.58 -9.53
N GLU A 34 9.99 -7.59 -9.57
CA GLU A 34 10.39 -6.83 -8.37
C GLU A 34 9.19 -6.07 -7.76
N LEU A 35 8.38 -5.40 -8.59
CA LEU A 35 7.19 -4.68 -8.17
C LEU A 35 6.17 -5.62 -7.52
N ALA A 36 5.92 -6.78 -8.13
CA ALA A 36 5.01 -7.78 -7.59
C ALA A 36 5.46 -8.28 -6.21
N LEU A 37 6.77 -8.54 -6.04
CA LEU A 37 7.33 -8.95 -4.76
C LEU A 37 7.21 -7.84 -3.70
N LEU A 38 7.52 -6.60 -4.07
CA LEU A 38 7.42 -5.43 -3.18
C LEU A 38 5.98 -5.23 -2.68
N LEU A 39 5.00 -5.28 -3.58
CA LEU A 39 3.58 -5.15 -3.22
C LEU A 39 3.15 -6.24 -2.22
N LEU A 40 3.66 -7.48 -2.39
CA LEU A 40 3.34 -8.59 -1.49
C LEU A 40 3.89 -8.36 -0.08
N ILE A 41 5.16 -7.99 0.04
CA ILE A 41 5.80 -7.79 1.36
C ILE A 41 5.30 -6.51 2.06
N VAL A 42 4.98 -5.47 1.30
CA VAL A 42 4.36 -4.23 1.80
C VAL A 42 2.99 -4.56 2.39
N LYS A 43 2.13 -5.24 1.64
CA LYS A 43 0.80 -5.66 2.09
C LYS A 43 0.86 -6.52 3.36
N ASP A 44 1.80 -7.46 3.44
CA ASP A 44 1.97 -8.31 4.63
C ASP A 44 2.36 -7.49 5.88
N TYR A 45 3.22 -6.48 5.71
CA TYR A 45 3.57 -5.56 6.79
C TYR A 45 2.38 -4.70 7.22
N GLU A 46 1.67 -4.10 6.27
CA GLU A 46 0.48 -3.27 6.54
C GLU A 46 -0.58 -4.08 7.26
N ALA A 47 -0.88 -5.31 6.81
CA ALA A 47 -1.89 -6.15 7.45
C ALA A 47 -1.58 -6.48 8.93
N LYS A 48 -0.29 -6.51 9.30
CA LYS A 48 0.17 -6.79 10.67
C LYS A 48 0.27 -5.55 11.55
N ASN A 49 0.62 -4.40 10.97
CA ASN A 49 0.99 -3.20 11.73
C ASN A 49 -0.02 -2.06 11.58
N ILE A 50 -0.77 -2.04 10.47
CA ILE A 50 -1.72 -1.00 10.13
C ILE A 50 -3.12 -1.61 10.16
N SER A 51 -3.87 -1.28 11.20
CA SER A 51 -5.32 -1.49 11.15
C SER A 51 -5.87 -0.50 10.13
N LEU A 52 -6.50 -1.00 9.06
CA LEU A 52 -7.31 -0.14 8.19
C LEU A 52 -8.25 0.66 9.10
N PRO A 53 -8.27 2.00 8.98
CA PRO A 53 -9.28 2.77 9.69
C PRO A 53 -10.63 2.29 9.17
N SER A 54 -11.42 1.66 10.04
CA SER A 54 -12.82 1.44 9.72
C SER A 54 -13.43 2.83 9.59
N LEU A 55 -13.78 3.22 8.38
CA LEU A 55 -14.59 4.42 8.19
C LEU A 55 -15.86 4.21 9.02
N ASP A 56 -16.06 5.06 10.03
CA ASP A 56 -17.28 5.03 10.82
C ASP A 56 -18.46 5.17 9.83
N PRO A 57 -19.41 4.22 9.78
CA PRO A 57 -20.56 4.31 8.89
C PRO A 57 -21.27 5.67 8.95
N LEU A 58 -21.27 6.33 10.11
CA LEU A 58 -21.82 7.68 10.25
C LEU A 58 -21.02 8.75 9.51
N GLU A 59 -19.68 8.68 9.55
CA GLU A 59 -18.80 9.59 8.82
C GLU A 59 -18.92 9.37 7.31
N VAL A 60 -19.10 8.12 6.86
CA VAL A 60 -19.39 7.81 5.44
C VAL A 60 -20.73 8.42 4.99
N ILE A 61 -21.76 8.36 5.83
CA ILE A 61 -23.06 8.95 5.54
C ILE A 61 -22.96 10.47 5.48
N LYS A 62 -22.29 11.12 6.45
CA LYS A 62 -22.06 12.57 6.43
C LYS A 62 -21.30 13.01 5.19
N PHE A 63 -20.20 12.34 4.85
CA PHE A 63 -19.42 12.65 3.65
C PHE A 63 -20.28 12.59 2.40
N ARG A 64 -21.14 11.57 2.27
CA ARG A 64 -22.10 11.49 1.17
C ARG A 64 -23.15 12.60 1.20
N MET A 65 -23.63 13.03 2.36
CA MET A 65 -24.57 14.15 2.47
C MET A 65 -23.90 15.45 2.00
N GLU A 66 -22.68 15.73 2.47
CA GLU A 66 -21.89 16.89 2.04
C GLU A 66 -21.61 16.88 0.52
N GLU A 67 -21.23 15.74 -0.06
CA GLU A 67 -21.06 15.62 -1.52
C GLU A 67 -22.35 15.86 -2.30
N ASN A 68 -23.51 15.48 -1.74
CA ASN A 68 -24.82 15.70 -2.36
C ASN A 68 -25.42 17.09 -2.02
N GLY A 69 -24.72 17.91 -1.23
CA GLY A 69 -25.19 19.24 -0.81
C GLY A 69 -26.41 19.22 0.11
N ILE A 70 -26.57 18.15 0.91
CA ILE A 70 -27.66 17.95 1.88
C ILE A 70 -27.21 18.31 3.29
#